data_AF-A0A2E5C9Y1-F1
#
_entry.id   AF-A0A2E5C9Y1-F1
#
_cell.length_a   1.000
_cell.length_b   1.000
_cell.length_c   1.000
_cell.angle_alpha   90.00
_cell.angle_beta   90.00
_cell.angle_gamma   90.00
#
_symmetry.space_group_name_H-M   'P 1'
#
loop_
_entity.id
_entity.type
_entity.pdbx_description
1 polymer ?
#
loop_
_entity_poly.entity_id
_entity_poly.type
_entity_poly.pdbx_seq_one_letter_code
_entity_poly.pdbx_strand_id
1 'polypeptide(L)'
;MRKIVLIDDDTLIHQLWRFAAADSRLEIDCFESIPEFLKKSKKISKDCEIYIDSHLRGDVRGEEEAWRIKEAGFSKIYITTGYDADELDVPDFIIKVVGKRPQF
;
A
#
# COMPACT_ATOMS: atom_id res chain seq x y z
N MET A 1 16.17 3.98 -9.70
CA MET A 1 15.13 4.77 -9.03
C MET A 1 14.43 3.84 -8.04
N ARG A 2 14.16 4.27 -6.80
CA ARG A 2 13.42 3.42 -5.84
C ARG A 2 11.95 3.39 -6.29
N LYS A 3 11.36 2.20 -6.24
CA LYS A 3 9.97 1.95 -6.63
C LYS A 3 9.14 1.60 -5.41
N ILE A 4 7.94 2.14 -5.34
CA ILE A 4 6.95 1.84 -4.30
C ILE A 4 5.63 1.43 -4.95
N VAL A 5 4.76 0.82 -4.16
CA VAL A 5 3.41 0.44 -4.57
C VAL A 5 2.41 1.05 -3.61
N LEU A 6 1.33 1.61 -4.15
CA LEU A 6 0.14 2.00 -3.40
C LEU A 6 -1.05 1.14 -3.83
N ILE A 7 -1.81 0.66 -2.87
CA ILE A 7 -3.08 -0.02 -3.08
C ILE A 7 -4.17 0.78 -2.36
N ASP A 8 -5.00 1.49 -3.11
CA ASP A 8 -6.07 2.37 -2.61
C ASP A 8 -7.15 2.46 -3.70
N ASP A 9 -8.43 2.31 -3.39
CA ASP A 9 -9.47 2.37 -4.44
C ASP A 9 -9.84 3.81 -4.84
N ASP A 10 -9.32 4.82 -4.14
CA ASP A 10 -9.51 6.22 -4.46
C ASP A 10 -8.44 6.74 -5.45
N THR A 11 -8.89 6.99 -6.68
CA THR A 11 -8.06 7.55 -7.74
C THR A 11 -7.47 8.94 -7.44
N LEU A 12 -8.08 9.72 -6.53
CA LEU A 12 -7.52 11.00 -6.09
C LEU A 12 -6.29 10.79 -5.20
N ILE A 13 -6.31 9.77 -4.32
CA ILE A 13 -5.14 9.39 -3.53
C ILE A 13 -4.02 8.91 -4.46
N HIS A 14 -4.35 8.14 -5.50
CA HIS A 14 -3.38 7.76 -6.53
C HIS A 14 -2.72 8.97 -7.20
N GLN A 15 -3.51 10.00 -7.55
CA GLN A 15 -2.96 11.22 -8.15
C GLN A 15 -2.04 11.94 -7.17
N LEU A 16 -2.48 12.15 -5.92
CA LEU A 16 -1.69 12.79 -4.87
C LEU A 16 -0.32 12.10 -4.69
N TRP A 17 -0.31 10.78 -4.58
CA TRP A 17 0.92 10.02 -4.39
C TRP A 17 1.83 10.03 -5.62
N ARG A 18 1.28 10.00 -6.84
CA ARG A 18 2.07 10.18 -8.07
C ARG A 18 2.74 11.55 -8.14
N PHE A 19 2.04 12.61 -7.77
CA PHE A 19 2.63 13.95 -7.71
C PHE A 19 3.79 14.01 -6.72
N ALA A 20 3.61 13.49 -5.50
CA ALA A 20 4.67 13.44 -4.50
C ALA A 20 5.86 12.56 -4.95
N ALA A 21 5.60 11.40 -5.57
CA ALA A 21 6.65 10.50 -6.05
C ALA A 21 7.48 11.15 -7.16
N ALA A 22 6.85 11.91 -8.05
CA ALA A 22 7.55 12.65 -9.11
C ALA A 22 8.51 13.70 -8.51
N ASP A 23 8.09 14.44 -7.49
CA ASP A 23 8.92 15.43 -6.80
C ASP A 23 10.11 14.75 -6.08
N SER A 24 9.87 13.59 -5.46
CA SER A 24 10.88 12.80 -4.75
C SER A 24 11.74 11.90 -5.65
N ARG A 25 11.59 11.94 -6.98
CA ARG A 25 12.28 11.06 -7.94
C ARG A 25 12.12 9.57 -7.63
N LEU A 26 10.90 9.18 -7.28
CA LEU A 26 10.48 7.80 -7.04
C LEU A 26 9.58 7.31 -8.18
N GLU A 27 9.62 6.01 -8.44
CA GLU A 27 8.59 5.36 -9.25
C GLU A 27 7.48 4.85 -8.34
N ILE A 28 6.23 4.99 -8.78
CA ILE A 28 5.08 4.46 -8.06
C ILE A 28 4.15 3.72 -9.01
N ASP A 29 3.78 2.49 -8.64
CA ASP A 29 2.63 1.79 -9.22
C ASP A 29 1.46 1.91 -8.26
N CYS A 30 0.28 2.27 -8.77
CA CYS A 30 -0.95 2.32 -7.99
C CYS A 30 -1.94 1.26 -8.48
N PHE A 31 -2.67 0.64 -7.56
CA PHE A 31 -3.68 -0.39 -7.85
C PHE A 31 -4.93 -0.11 -7.01
N GLU A 32 -6.11 -0.37 -7.57
CA GLU A 32 -7.36 -0.16 -6.82
C GLU A 32 -7.65 -1.30 -5.84
N SER A 33 -6.94 -2.43 -5.96
CA SER A 33 -7.20 -3.61 -5.13
C SER A 33 -6.01 -4.56 -5.03
N ILE A 34 -5.97 -5.32 -3.93
CA ILE A 34 -4.97 -6.37 -3.69
C ILE A 34 -4.98 -7.44 -4.81
N PRO A 35 -6.13 -7.96 -5.29
CA PRO A 35 -6.13 -8.90 -6.41
C PRO A 35 -5.52 -8.34 -7.70
N GLU A 36 -5.71 -7.05 -7.99
CA GLU A 36 -5.09 -6.42 -9.16
C GLU A 36 -3.58 -6.34 -9.03
N PHE A 37 -3.09 -5.90 -7.86
CA PHE A 37 -1.67 -5.91 -7.53
C PHE A 37 -1.08 -7.31 -7.69
N LEU A 38 -1.70 -8.34 -7.12
CA LEU A 38 -1.20 -9.73 -7.15
C LEU A 38 -1.05 -10.28 -8.57
N LYS A 39 -1.89 -9.86 -9.54
CA LYS A 39 -1.75 -10.24 -10.95
C LYS A 39 -0.45 -9.70 -11.58
N LYS A 40 0.08 -8.59 -11.09
CA LYS A 40 1.30 -7.93 -11.59
C LYS A 40 2.51 -8.14 -10.69
N SER A 41 2.31 -8.55 -9.44
CA SER A 41 3.31 -8.62 -8.37
C SER A 41 4.51 -9.53 -8.67
N LYS A 42 4.38 -10.49 -9.59
CA LYS A 42 5.48 -11.35 -10.05
C LYS A 42 6.62 -10.58 -10.73
N LYS A 43 6.33 -9.40 -11.30
CA LYS A 43 7.31 -8.54 -11.98
C LYS A 43 7.86 -7.42 -11.06
N ILE A 44 7.39 -7.35 -9.82
CA ILE A 44 7.75 -6.32 -8.86
C ILE A 44 8.78 -6.90 -7.89
N SER A 45 9.83 -6.12 -7.59
CA SER A 45 10.86 -6.51 -6.61
C SER A 45 10.22 -6.78 -5.25
N LYS A 46 10.65 -7.85 -4.57
CA LYS A 46 10.15 -8.21 -3.23
C LYS A 46 10.64 -7.28 -2.12
N ASP A 47 11.68 -6.49 -2.41
CA ASP A 47 12.19 -5.45 -1.53
C ASP A 47 11.42 -4.10 -1.68
N CYS A 48 10.44 -4.06 -2.59
CA CYS A 48 9.56 -2.92 -2.80
C CYS A 48 8.67 -2.68 -1.58
N GLU A 49 8.41 -1.41 -1.27
CA GLU A 49 7.48 -1.03 -0.23
C GLU A 49 6.06 -1.01 -0.76
N ILE A 50 5.17 -1.66 -0.02
CA ILE A 50 3.76 -1.80 -0.35
C ILE A 50 2.95 -1.06 0.70
N TYR A 51 2.28 -0.01 0.27
CA TYR A 51 1.34 0.76 1.08
C TYR A 51 -0.08 0.34 0.71
N ILE A 52 -0.87 -0.05 1.70
CA ILE A 52 -2.23 -0.57 1.49
C ILE A 52 -3.18 0.31 2.29
N ASP A 53 -4.22 0.83 1.67
CA ASP A 53 -5.29 1.48 2.40
C ASP A 53 -6.00 0.50 3.34
N SER A 54 -6.27 0.94 4.56
CA SER A 54 -7.03 0.18 5.55
C SER A 54 -8.46 -0.05 5.07
N HIS A 55 -9.07 0.88 4.34
CA HIS A 55 -10.45 0.77 3.87
C HIS A 55 -10.52 0.74 2.34
N LEU A 56 -10.46 -0.46 1.77
CA LEU A 56 -10.62 -0.65 0.32
C LEU A 56 -12.12 -0.81 -0.04
N ARG A 57 -12.45 -0.54 -1.29
CA ARG A 57 -13.81 -0.63 -1.86
C ARG A 57 -14.66 -1.77 -1.28
N GLY A 58 -15.83 -1.42 -0.77
CA GLY A 58 -16.75 -2.35 -0.12
C GLY A 58 -16.40 -2.52 1.36
N ASP A 59 -16.53 -3.73 1.88
CA ASP A 59 -16.17 -4.05 3.27
C ASP A 59 -14.75 -4.66 3.37
N VAL A 60 -13.86 -4.35 2.43
CA VAL A 60 -12.53 -4.97 2.36
C VAL A 60 -11.54 -4.18 3.22
N ARG A 61 -11.02 -4.82 4.26
CA ARG A 61 -10.02 -4.24 5.16
C ARG A 61 -8.62 -4.59 4.68
N GLY A 62 -7.79 -3.57 4.43
CA GLY A 62 -6.44 -3.75 3.90
C GLY A 62 -5.56 -4.59 4.83
N GLU A 63 -5.64 -4.32 6.14
CA GLU A 63 -4.94 -5.05 7.19
C GLU A 63 -5.34 -6.54 7.26
N GLU A 64 -6.60 -6.86 7.01
CA GLU A 64 -7.11 -8.24 7.03
C GLU A 64 -6.73 -9.02 5.77
N GLU A 65 -6.50 -8.35 4.63
CA GLU A 65 -6.16 -8.99 3.35
C GLU A 65 -4.64 -8.93 3.05
N ALA A 66 -3.86 -8.19 3.84
CA ALA A 66 -2.43 -7.99 3.64
C ALA A 66 -1.61 -9.28 3.71
N TRP A 67 -2.12 -10.34 4.34
CA TRP A 67 -1.44 -11.65 4.40
C TRP A 67 -1.20 -12.22 2.99
N ARG A 68 -2.07 -11.93 2.01
CA ARG A 68 -1.91 -12.39 0.62
C ARG A 68 -0.67 -11.78 -0.04
N ILE A 69 -0.34 -10.56 0.35
CA ILE A 69 0.86 -9.85 -0.11
C ILE A 69 2.10 -10.42 0.60
N LYS A 70 1.98 -10.75 1.89
CA LYS A 70 3.02 -11.46 2.64
C LYS A 70 3.34 -12.82 2.02
N GLU A 71 2.32 -13.63 1.70
CA GLU A 71 2.48 -14.93 1.04
C GLU A 71 3.08 -14.80 -0.37
N ALA A 72 2.79 -13.71 -1.07
CA ALA A 72 3.44 -13.39 -2.34
C ALA A 72 4.92 -12.99 -2.21
N GLY A 73 5.48 -13.02 -0.99
CA GLY A 73 6.90 -12.87 -0.69
C GLY A 73 7.34 -11.44 -0.38
N PHE A 74 6.41 -10.51 -0.17
CA PHE A 74 6.75 -9.13 0.21
C PHE A 74 6.88 -9.02 1.73
N SER A 75 7.86 -8.24 2.19
CA SER A 75 8.12 -8.04 3.62
C SER A 75 7.95 -6.59 4.07
N LYS A 76 8.02 -5.62 3.16
CA LYS A 76 7.86 -4.19 3.47
C LYS A 76 6.42 -3.74 3.25
N ILE A 77 5.54 -4.16 4.16
CA ILE A 77 4.10 -3.91 4.06
C ILE A 77 3.70 -2.87 5.11
N TYR A 78 2.99 -1.84 4.66
CA TYR A 78 2.52 -0.72 5.47
C TYR A 78 1.01 -0.55 5.26
N ILE A 79 0.30 -0.16 6.31
CA ILE A 79 -1.11 0.22 6.21
C ILE A 79 -1.21 1.74 6.19
N THR A 80 -2.03 2.29 5.29
CA THR A 80 -2.36 3.72 5.24
C THR A 80 -3.78 3.92 5.75
N THR A 81 -3.99 4.96 6.55
CA THR A 81 -5.32 5.25 7.10
C THR A 81 -5.51 6.76 7.29
N GLY A 82 -6.76 7.20 7.23
CA GLY A 82 -7.16 8.55 7.65
C GLY A 82 -7.51 8.63 9.14
N TYR A 83 -7.64 7.48 9.80
CA TYR A 83 -7.95 7.36 11.23
C TYR A 83 -6.68 7.30 12.08
N ASP A 84 -6.83 7.35 13.40
CA ASP A 84 -5.70 7.19 14.30
C ASP A 84 -5.15 5.76 14.25
N ALA A 85 -3.82 5.63 14.23
CA ALA A 85 -3.15 4.34 14.08
C ALA A 85 -3.48 3.35 15.22
N ASP A 86 -3.76 3.89 16.41
CA ASP A 86 -4.07 3.11 17.61
C ASP A 86 -5.47 2.46 17.57
N GLU A 87 -6.30 2.81 16.58
CA GLU A 87 -7.64 2.24 16.39
C GLU A 87 -7.64 0.97 15.51
N LEU A 88 -6.50 0.60 14.92
CA LEU A 88 -6.38 -0.53 14.01
C LEU A 88 -5.68 -1.72 14.66
N ASP A 89 -6.36 -2.87 14.67
CA ASP A 89 -5.73 -4.16 14.95
C ASP A 89 -5.04 -4.65 13.67
N VAL A 90 -3.71 -4.52 13.62
CA VAL A 90 -2.91 -4.90 12.45
C VAL A 90 -2.05 -6.12 12.73
N PRO A 91 -1.88 -7.04 11.76
CA PRO A 91 -1.00 -8.19 11.95
C PRO A 91 0.46 -7.80 12.22
N ASP A 92 1.17 -8.58 13.03
CA ASP A 92 2.57 -8.34 13.42
C ASP A 92 3.57 -8.20 12.26
N PHE A 93 3.21 -8.69 11.06
CA PHE A 93 4.07 -8.57 9.88
C PHE A 93 3.95 -7.20 9.19
N ILE A 94 2.97 -6.37 9.56
CA ILE A 94 2.85 -4.99 9.12
C ILE A 94 3.93 -4.17 9.80
N ILE A 95 4.76 -3.48 9.02
CA ILE A 95 5.87 -2.69 9.56
C ILE A 95 5.36 -1.50 10.35
N LYS A 96 4.36 -0.79 9.80
CA LYS A 96 3.81 0.42 10.40
C LYS A 96 2.47 0.79 9.79
N VAL A 97 1.62 1.41 10.61
CA VAL A 97 0.44 2.18 10.18
C VAL A 97 0.85 3.65 9.98
N VAL A 98 0.55 4.20 8.80
CA VAL A 98 0.89 5.57 8.41
C VAL A 98 -0.36 6.34 7.95
N GLY A 99 -0.27 7.66 7.95
CA GLY A 99 -1.35 8.50 7.41
C GLY A 99 -1.50 8.36 5.89
N LYS A 100 -2.63 8.83 5.35
CA LYS A 100 -2.92 8.88 3.89
C LYS A 100 -1.98 9.77 3.05
N ARG A 101 -1.15 10.60 3.71
CA ARG A 101 -0.12 11.40 3.02
C ARG A 101 1.12 10.55 2.77
N PRO A 102 1.78 10.68 1.61
CA PRO A 102 3.04 10.01 1.33
C PRO A 102 4.10 10.25 2.42
N GLN A 103 4.80 9.20 2.86
CA GLN A 103 5.79 9.22 3.96
C GLN A 103 7.20 8.80 3.52
N PHE A 104 7.56 8.99 2.24
CA PHE A 104 8.83 8.55 1.66
C PHE A 104 9.85 9.67 1.47
#